data_AF-A0ABD7QNY5-F1
#
_entry.id   AF-A0ABD7QNY5-F1
#
_cell.length_a   1.000
_cell.length_b   1.000
_cell.length_c   1.000
_cell.angle_alpha   90.00
_cell.angle_beta   90.00
_cell.angle_gamma   90.00
#
_symmetry.space_group_name_H-M   'P 1'
#
loop_
_entity.id
_entity.type
_entity.pdbx_description
1 polymer ?
#
loop_
_entity_poly.entity_id
_entity_poly.type
_entity_poly.pdbx_seq_one_letter_code
_entity_poly.pdbx_strand_id
1 'polypeptide(L)'
;MNFDEKKSRAFALMAERNMRRSEYVPPLYRLLWKAGWKVPPPVFNPFWSNFLLSAAGFSLLIIPIMLLLNWRSVPDEWPQILRNCLQMGLIYGLLDAGHHFIRRKANRLPDWNKLV
;
A
#
# COMPACT_ATOMS: atom_id res chain seq x y z
N MET A 1 -20.25 13.30 -6.66
CA MET A 1 -19.23 13.49 -5.60
C MET A 1 -17.85 13.36 -6.22
N ASN A 2 -17.01 14.39 -6.11
CA ASN A 2 -15.61 14.38 -6.57
C ASN A 2 -14.78 13.40 -5.71
N PHE A 3 -13.63 12.96 -6.21
CA PHE A 3 -12.73 12.04 -5.51
C PHE A 3 -12.37 12.54 -4.11
N ASP A 4 -12.11 13.83 -3.93
CA ASP A 4 -11.76 14.41 -2.63
C ASP A 4 -12.92 14.40 -1.64
N GLU A 5 -14.13 14.71 -2.08
CA GLU A 5 -15.35 14.59 -1.26
C GLU A 5 -15.58 13.13 -0.84
N LYS A 6 -15.41 12.19 -1.78
CA LYS A 6 -15.54 10.75 -1.53
C LYS A 6 -14.51 10.23 -0.55
N LYS A 7 -13.26 10.68 -0.69
CA LYS A 7 -12.15 10.38 0.20
C LYS A 7 -12.39 10.95 1.61
N SER A 8 -12.88 12.18 1.73
CA SER A 8 -13.24 12.79 3.02
C SER A 8 -14.35 12.01 3.72
N ARG A 9 -15.39 11.59 2.98
CA ARG A 9 -16.46 10.75 3.53
C ARG A 9 -15.97 9.37 3.97
N ALA A 10 -15.06 8.76 3.20
CA ALA A 10 -14.42 7.52 3.61
C ALA A 10 -13.62 7.68 4.90
N PHE A 11 -12.91 8.80 5.10
CA PHE A 11 -12.23 9.11 6.34
C PHE A 11 -13.20 9.33 7.51
N ALA A 12 -14.31 10.02 7.31
CA ALA A 12 -15.35 10.18 8.32
C ALA A 12 -15.92 8.82 8.76
N LEU A 13 -16.28 7.96 7.79
CA LEU A 13 -16.76 6.61 8.08
C LEU A 13 -15.73 5.76 8.85
N MET A 14 -14.45 5.85 8.50
CA MET A 14 -13.39 5.13 9.24
C MET A 14 -13.20 5.68 10.65
N ALA A 15 -13.35 7.00 10.85
CA ALA A 15 -13.32 7.61 12.17
C ALA A 15 -14.52 7.18 13.03
N GLU A 16 -15.72 7.10 12.45
CA GLU A 16 -16.93 6.56 13.12
C GLU A 16 -16.74 5.10 13.56
N ARG A 17 -15.95 4.32 12.82
CA ARG A 17 -15.59 2.93 13.17
C ARG A 17 -14.42 2.82 14.16
N ASN A 18 -14.04 3.91 14.83
CA ASN A 18 -12.93 3.98 15.78
C ASN A 18 -11.57 3.55 15.19
N MET A 19 -11.37 3.68 13.88
CA MET A 19 -10.06 3.41 13.26
C MET A 19 -9.10 4.58 13.51
N ARG A 20 -7.83 4.29 13.79
CA ARG A 20 -6.83 5.35 13.99
C ARG A 20 -6.43 5.97 12.65
N ARG A 21 -6.16 7.28 12.63
CA ARG A 21 -5.76 7.97 11.38
C ARG A 21 -4.48 7.42 10.75
N SER A 22 -3.53 6.97 11.57
CA SER A 22 -2.30 6.31 11.11
C SER A 22 -2.57 4.99 10.39
N GLU A 23 -3.72 4.37 10.63
CA GLU A 23 -4.05 3.04 10.15
C GLU A 23 -4.71 3.02 8.77
N TYR A 24 -5.37 4.12 8.38
CA TYR A 24 -6.01 4.27 7.07
C TYR A 24 -5.38 5.36 6.18
N VAL A 25 -4.32 6.01 6.66
CA VAL A 25 -3.51 6.96 5.88
C VAL A 25 -2.04 6.53 5.87
N PRO A 26 -1.67 5.43 5.17
CA PRO A 26 -0.28 5.03 5.07
C PRO A 26 0.56 6.10 4.35
N PRO A 27 1.87 6.22 4.67
CA PRO A 27 2.77 7.16 4.02
C PRO A 27 2.77 7.06 2.49
N LEU A 28 2.78 5.83 1.95
CA LEU A 28 2.77 5.57 0.50
C LEU A 28 1.55 6.21 -0.19
N TYR A 29 0.35 5.99 0.35
CA TYR A 29 -0.88 6.58 -0.19
C TYR A 29 -0.90 8.09 -0.08
N ARG A 30 -0.32 8.65 0.98
CA ARG A 30 -0.18 10.10 1.13
C ARG A 30 0.70 10.70 0.03
N LEU A 31 1.78 10.02 -0.34
CA LEU A 31 2.64 10.47 -1.45
C LEU A 31 1.91 10.39 -2.79
N LEU A 32 1.18 9.30 -3.05
CA LEU A 32 0.38 9.15 -4.27
C LEU A 32 -0.69 10.24 -4.40
N TRP A 33 -1.41 10.55 -3.32
CA TRP A 33 -2.39 11.64 -3.33
C TRP A 33 -1.74 13.01 -3.54
N LYS A 34 -0.56 13.26 -2.94
CA LYS A 34 0.20 14.48 -3.21
C LYS A 34 0.67 14.57 -4.67
N ALA A 35 0.96 13.44 -5.30
CA ALA A 35 1.30 13.35 -6.71
C ALA A 35 0.05 13.42 -7.63
N GLY A 36 -1.16 13.62 -7.09
CA GLY A 36 -2.39 13.76 -7.87
C GLY A 36 -3.07 12.44 -8.25
N TRP A 37 -2.58 11.29 -7.76
CA TRP A 37 -3.16 10.00 -8.09
C TRP A 37 -4.48 9.79 -7.34
N LYS A 38 -5.54 9.43 -8.07
CA LYS A 38 -6.89 9.20 -7.53
C LYS A 38 -7.08 7.76 -7.03
N VAL A 39 -6.17 7.29 -6.20
CA VAL A 39 -6.23 5.93 -5.61
C VAL A 39 -7.11 5.93 -4.34
N PRO A 40 -8.10 5.02 -4.21
CA PRO A 40 -8.88 4.89 -2.98
C PRO A 40 -8.00 4.61 -1.75
N PRO A 41 -8.45 4.92 -0.52
CA PRO A 41 -7.75 4.48 0.68
C PRO A 41 -7.57 2.95 0.70
N PRO A 42 -6.51 2.43 1.33
CA PRO A 42 -6.14 1.01 1.22
C PRO A 42 -7.28 0.04 1.57
N VAL A 43 -8.03 0.33 2.62
CA VAL A 43 -9.16 -0.52 3.06
C VAL A 43 -10.36 -0.50 2.11
N PHE A 44 -10.43 0.48 1.19
CA PHE A 44 -11.48 0.58 0.17
C PHE A 44 -10.99 0.17 -1.23
N ASN A 45 -9.68 0.09 -1.41
CA ASN A 45 -9.04 -0.28 -2.67
C ASN A 45 -9.13 -1.81 -2.90
N PRO A 46 -9.19 -2.29 -4.15
CA PRO A 46 -9.18 -3.73 -4.43
C PRO A 46 -7.93 -4.41 -3.91
N PHE A 47 -8.06 -5.69 -3.54
CA PHE A 47 -6.95 -6.50 -3.01
C PHE A 47 -5.72 -6.48 -3.92
N TRP A 48 -5.92 -6.73 -5.23
CA TRP A 48 -4.83 -6.75 -6.19
C TRP A 48 -4.15 -5.40 -6.39
N SER A 49 -4.92 -4.31 -6.33
CA SER A 49 -4.36 -2.96 -6.41
C SER A 49 -3.50 -2.64 -5.17
N ASN A 50 -3.95 -3.02 -3.97
CA ASN A 50 -3.13 -2.91 -2.76
C ASN A 50 -1.86 -3.74 -2.86
N PHE A 51 -2.00 -5.00 -3.27
CA PHE A 51 -0.90 -5.94 -3.42
C PHE A 51 0.19 -5.38 -4.33
N LEU A 52 -0.17 -4.97 -5.55
CA LEU A 52 0.78 -4.44 -6.52
C LEU A 52 1.42 -3.15 -6.04
N LEU A 53 0.64 -2.25 -5.45
CA LEU A 53 1.15 -0.97 -4.98
C LEU A 53 2.13 -1.13 -3.81
N SER A 54 1.78 -1.99 -2.83
CA SER A 54 2.63 -2.26 -1.67
C SER A 54 3.87 -3.06 -2.05
N ALA A 55 3.75 -4.05 -2.94
CA ALA A 55 4.90 -4.80 -3.45
C ALA A 55 5.86 -3.89 -4.23
N ALA A 56 5.35 -3.10 -5.18
CA ALA A 56 6.18 -2.17 -5.95
C ALA A 56 6.80 -1.08 -5.07
N GLY A 57 6.01 -0.49 -4.17
CA GLY A 57 6.50 0.54 -3.25
C GLY A 57 7.60 0.01 -2.33
N PHE A 58 7.44 -1.19 -1.79
CA PHE A 58 8.46 -1.81 -0.94
C PHE A 58 9.72 -2.18 -1.72
N SER A 59 9.58 -2.82 -2.89
CA SER A 59 10.73 -3.18 -3.72
C SER A 59 11.51 -1.95 -4.19
N LEU A 60 10.83 -0.86 -4.55
CA LEU A 60 11.47 0.40 -4.94
C LEU A 60 12.31 1.01 -3.81
N LEU A 61 11.91 0.80 -2.55
CA LEU A 61 12.66 1.25 -1.38
C LEU A 61 13.80 0.30 -1.03
N ILE A 62 13.57 -1.01 -1.06
CA ILE A 62 14.54 -2.00 -0.59
C ILE A 62 15.66 -2.28 -1.60
N ILE A 63 15.37 -2.34 -2.89
CA ILE A 63 16.39 -2.59 -3.93
C ILE A 63 17.59 -1.63 -3.81
N PRO A 64 17.42 -0.29 -3.83
CA PRO A 64 18.55 0.62 -3.75
C PRO A 64 19.29 0.52 -2.40
N ILE A 65 18.58 0.26 -1.30
CA ILE A 65 19.21 0.04 0.01
C ILE A 65 20.10 -1.21 -0.04
N MET A 66 19.58 -2.32 -0.58
CA MET A 66 20.33 -3.57 -0.67
C MET A 66 21.52 -3.45 -1.62
N LEU A 67 21.37 -2.75 -2.75
CA LEU A 67 22.48 -2.47 -3.66
C LEU A 67 23.54 -1.58 -3.01
N LEU A 68 23.14 -0.58 -2.22
CA LEU A 68 24.08 0.29 -1.50
C LEU A 68 24.82 -0.48 -0.39
N LEU A 69 24.13 -1.32 0.38
CA LEU A 69 24.74 -2.15 1.42
C LEU A 69 25.71 -3.18 0.83
N ASN A 70 25.43 -3.67 -0.38
CA ASN A 70 26.24 -4.63 -1.11
C ASN A 70 27.07 -3.97 -2.23
N TRP A 71 27.35 -2.66 -2.14
CA TRP A 71 28.05 -1.94 -3.22
C TRP A 71 29.47 -2.48 -3.50
N ARG A 72 30.08 -3.16 -2.51
CA ARG A 72 31.38 -3.82 -2.65
C ARG A 72 31.29 -5.29 -3.10
N SER A 73 30.09 -5.83 -3.26
CA SER A 73 29.88 -7.20 -3.74
C SER A 73 30.26 -7.34 -5.20
N VAL A 74 30.63 -8.56 -5.59
CA VAL A 74 30.96 -8.90 -6.97
C VAL A 74 29.70 -8.69 -7.85
N PRO A 75 29.81 -8.11 -9.06
CA PRO A 75 28.67 -7.92 -9.97
C PRO A 75 27.80 -9.16 -10.20
N ASP A 76 28.39 -10.36 -10.12
CA ASP A 76 27.69 -11.64 -10.27
C ASP A 76 26.62 -11.90 -9.18
N GLU A 77 26.69 -11.23 -8.05
CA GLU A 77 25.71 -11.35 -6.94
C GLU A 77 24.50 -10.43 -7.13
N TRP A 78 24.56 -9.45 -8.04
CA TRP A 78 23.50 -8.46 -8.22
C TRP A 78 22.17 -9.08 -8.67
N PRO A 79 22.13 -10.03 -9.63
CA PRO A 79 20.88 -10.71 -10.00
C PRO A 79 20.24 -11.46 -8.82
N GLN A 80 21.06 -12.04 -7.94
CA GLN A 80 20.60 -12.73 -6.74
C GLN A 80 19.98 -11.76 -5.73
N ILE A 81 20.62 -10.61 -5.51
CA ILE A 81 20.12 -9.55 -4.63
C ILE A 81 18.78 -9.03 -5.16
N LEU A 82 18.68 -8.73 -6.46
CA LEU A 82 17.45 -8.27 -7.10
C LEU A 82 16.31 -9.28 -6.95
N ARG A 83 16.59 -10.57 -7.21
CA ARG A 83 15.59 -11.64 -7.07
C ARG A 83 15.05 -11.73 -5.63
N ASN A 84 15.93 -11.67 -4.63
CA ASN A 84 15.55 -11.71 -3.22
C ASN A 84 14.68 -10.49 -2.84
N CYS A 85 15.05 -9.29 -3.31
CA CYS A 85 14.28 -8.07 -3.06
C CYS A 85 12.88 -8.14 -3.68
N LEU A 86 12.76 -8.70 -4.89
CA LEU A 86 11.47 -8.90 -5.55
C LEU A 86 10.61 -9.92 -4.79
N GLN A 87 11.18 -11.05 -4.38
CA GLN A 87 10.47 -12.06 -3.57
C GLN A 87 9.98 -11.47 -2.25
N MET A 88 10.83 -10.72 -1.55
CA MET A 88 10.44 -10.01 -0.32
C MET A 88 9.32 -8.99 -0.57
N GLY A 89 9.39 -8.24 -1.67
CA GLY A 89 8.34 -7.30 -2.06
C GLY A 89 6.99 -7.99 -2.31
N LEU A 90 6.98 -9.13 -3.00
CA LEU A 90 5.76 -9.90 -3.23
C LEU A 90 5.18 -10.43 -1.91
N ILE A 91 6.00 -11.03 -1.05
CA ILE A 91 5.55 -11.52 0.27
C ILE A 91 4.99 -10.38 1.10
N TYR A 92 5.71 -9.26 1.18
CA TYR A 92 5.27 -8.07 1.89
C TYR A 92 3.94 -7.53 1.35
N GLY A 93 3.82 -7.38 0.03
CA GLY A 93 2.59 -6.91 -0.61
C GLY A 93 1.40 -7.83 -0.32
N LEU A 94 1.61 -9.14 -0.27
CA LEU A 94 0.56 -10.12 0.06
C LEU A 94 0.09 -9.96 1.51
N LEU A 95 1.03 -9.86 2.45
CA LEU A 95 0.73 -9.66 3.86
C LEU A 95 0.01 -8.33 4.11
N ASP A 96 0.48 -7.24 3.49
CA ASP A 96 -0.11 -5.91 3.63
C ASP A 96 -1.51 -5.83 3.00
N ALA A 97 -1.69 -6.36 1.79
CA ALA A 97 -3.01 -6.42 1.15
C ALA A 97 -3.99 -7.29 1.94
N GLY A 98 -3.52 -8.42 2.49
CA GLY A 98 -4.30 -9.30 3.37
C GLY A 98 -4.72 -8.58 4.64
N HIS A 99 -3.80 -7.87 5.29
CA HIS A 99 -4.08 -7.05 6.46
C HIS A 99 -5.18 -6.01 6.17
N HIS A 100 -5.08 -5.26 5.07
CA HIS A 100 -6.11 -4.30 4.69
C HIS A 100 -7.46 -4.95 4.38
N PHE A 101 -7.46 -6.13 3.75
CA PHE A 101 -8.68 -6.88 3.48
C PHE A 101 -9.37 -7.38 4.75
N ILE A 102 -8.62 -7.97 5.68
CA ILE A 102 -9.13 -8.43 6.98
C ILE A 102 -9.76 -7.26 7.73
N ARG A 103 -9.09 -6.10 7.75
CA ARG A 103 -9.59 -4.91 8.46
C ARG A 103 -10.84 -4.33 7.83
N ARG A 104 -10.93 -4.35 6.51
CA ARG A 104 -12.14 -3.98 5.79
C ARG A 104 -13.33 -4.85 6.23
N LYS A 105 -13.11 -6.16 6.32
CA LYS A 105 -14.13 -7.13 6.78
C LYS A 105 -14.48 -6.95 8.26
N ALA A 106 -13.48 -6.80 9.13
CA ALA A 106 -13.67 -6.60 10.57
C ALA A 106 -14.46 -5.32 10.87
N ASN A 107 -14.25 -4.24 10.12
CA ASN A 107 -14.95 -2.96 10.30
C ASN A 107 -16.24 -2.84 9.45
N ARG A 108 -16.67 -3.93 8.77
CA ARG A 108 -17.87 -3.97 7.92
C ARG A 108 -17.96 -2.80 6.94
N LEU A 109 -16.82 -2.42 6.35
CA LEU A 109 -16.74 -1.27 5.45
C LEU A 109 -17.36 -1.60 4.07
N PRO A 110 -18.15 -0.68 3.49
CA PRO A 110 -18.73 -0.86 2.16
C PRO A 110 -17.66 -0.87 1.06
N ASP A 111 -18.03 -1.29 -0.14
CA ASP A 111 -17.19 -1.09 -1.34
C ASP A 111 -16.99 0.40 -1.62
N TRP A 112 -15.83 0.77 -2.16
CA TRP A 112 -15.58 2.14 -2.62
C TRP A 112 -16.71 2.64 -3.55
N ASN A 113 -17.21 1.80 -4.44
CA ASN A 113 -18.26 2.17 -5.39
C ASN A 113 -19.63 2.41 -4.72
N LYS A 114 -19.86 1.86 -3.52
CA LYS A 114 -21.11 2.02 -2.76
C LYS A 114 -21.08 3.21 -1.80
N LEU A 115 -19.95 3.91 -1.68
CA LEU A 115 -19.87 5.19 -1.00
C LEU A 115 -20.48 6.26 -1.92
N VAL A 116 -21.79 6.44 -1.83
CA VAL A 116 -22.58 7.51 -2.48
C VAL A 116 -22.74 8.66 -1.52
#